data_AF-A0A1W0X141-F1
#
_entry.id   AF-A0A1W0X141-F1
#
_cell.length_a   1.000
_cell.length_b   1.000
_cell.length_c   1.000
_cell.angle_alpha   90.00
_cell.angle_beta   90.00
_cell.angle_gamma   90.00
#
_symmetry.space_group_name_H-M   'P 1'
#
loop_
_entity.id
_entity.type
_entity.pdbx_description
1 polymer ?
#
loop_
_entity_poly.entity_id
_entity_poly.type
_entity_poly.pdbx_seq_one_letter_code
_entity_poly.pdbx_strand_id
1 'polypeptide(L)'
;MANRIAKTQTFILTLLGFQPSLPNLASSKQGNILTEWARKTVGLAILCGNLICILLSVVQATLLILTLHSNQSMLIYLFSLSPGFFTTARPFYVLALAFHRKRPQFQRLRKTAEKFIQAVQHCCNNDSDGQKMSAGHRKASLWWFVITATWIVIWYAWYQKLCYEWWYIPYPAASSNFTAPYWTHNLLQPLPVYLAIWQFLILGFVFSVCPYILSQQVLGVLILHAALLKSGLRQVNVQIEETIENYDHYSLRELETRLQHWKRAVAISRDLCGQLNGYFNWIVLGIYGLDLMTVFGYGTNIMMVPLPRFEYYAFYGSVCISANIQCLIDRVESDAMANNSQTTKEGFIKAVEELARLESSNRTYACLFHGGDLFYVTRALLTGTCTLVLSLLIVTQELFTQSGDSNTVGESCKANQTT
;
A
#
# COMPACT_ATOMS: atom_id res chain seq x y z
N MET A 1 -6.60 18.67 20.09
CA MET A 1 -5.38 17.99 19.58
C MET A 1 -5.62 17.01 18.42
N ALA A 2 -6.72 16.25 18.42
CA ALA A 2 -7.19 15.35 17.35
C ALA A 2 -7.10 15.87 15.89
N ASN A 3 -7.39 17.17 15.68
CA ASN A 3 -7.37 17.83 14.38
C ASN A 3 -5.94 18.20 13.90
N ARG A 4 -4.88 17.91 14.66
CA ARG A 4 -3.50 18.27 14.29
C ARG A 4 -2.79 17.19 13.48
N ILE A 5 -2.98 15.89 13.78
CA ILE A 5 -2.18 14.80 13.18
C ILE A 5 -2.77 14.27 11.87
N ALA A 6 -4.10 14.08 11.79
CA ALA A 6 -4.78 13.83 10.52
C ALA A 6 -4.57 15.00 9.57
N LYS A 7 -4.51 16.22 10.13
CA LYS A 7 -4.02 17.41 9.44
C LYS A 7 -2.57 17.18 9.03
N THR A 8 -1.60 16.79 9.85
CA THR A 8 -0.21 16.55 9.40
C THR A 8 -0.05 15.57 8.23
N GLN A 9 -0.67 14.38 8.26
CA GLN A 9 -0.54 13.39 7.16
C GLN A 9 -1.22 13.87 5.86
N THR A 10 -2.46 14.36 5.95
CA THR A 10 -3.12 14.96 4.79
C THR A 10 -2.51 16.31 4.41
N PHE A 11 -1.80 16.97 5.32
CA PHE A 11 -1.17 18.28 5.12
C PHE A 11 0.05 18.15 4.25
N ILE A 12 0.87 17.11 4.40
CA ILE A 12 1.99 16.88 3.48
C ILE A 12 1.45 16.65 2.06
N LEU A 13 0.47 15.76 1.88
CA LEU A 13 -0.20 15.55 0.59
C LEU A 13 -0.87 16.83 0.07
N THR A 14 -1.47 17.63 0.94
CA THR A 14 -2.12 18.90 0.59
C THR A 14 -1.10 19.98 0.23
N LEU A 15 0.03 20.04 0.94
CA LEU A 15 1.11 20.99 0.75
C LEU A 15 1.81 20.73 -0.59
N LEU A 16 1.95 19.47 -0.95
CA LEU A 16 2.56 19.04 -2.22
C LEU A 16 1.55 18.93 -3.37
N GLY A 17 0.29 19.34 -3.15
CA GLY A 17 -0.73 19.43 -4.21
C GLY A 17 -1.42 18.13 -4.60
N PHE A 18 -1.15 17.01 -3.91
CA PHE A 18 -1.80 15.72 -4.12
C PHE A 18 -3.17 15.59 -3.44
N GLN A 19 -3.50 16.52 -2.52
CA GLN A 19 -4.81 16.57 -1.88
C GLN A 19 -5.37 18.01 -1.82
N PRO A 20 -6.71 18.16 -1.85
CA PRO A 20 -7.33 19.48 -1.81
C PRO A 20 -7.20 20.14 -0.43
N SER A 21 -6.97 21.46 -0.43
CA SER A 21 -6.83 22.23 0.81
C SER A 21 -8.10 22.24 1.66
N LEU A 22 -7.91 22.16 2.98
CA LEU A 22 -8.96 22.36 3.97
C LEU A 22 -9.56 23.78 3.84
N PRO A 23 -10.89 23.92 3.88
CA PRO A 23 -11.56 25.22 3.77
C PRO A 23 -11.15 26.21 4.87
N ASN A 24 -10.78 25.73 6.06
CA ASN A 24 -10.40 26.59 7.19
C ASN A 24 -9.00 27.24 7.07
N LEU A 25 -8.23 26.96 6.02
CA LEU A 25 -6.94 27.61 5.74
C LEU A 25 -7.04 28.72 4.69
N ALA A 26 -8.26 29.01 4.20
CA ALA A 26 -8.48 29.68 2.93
C ALA A 26 -9.40 30.90 3.07
N SER A 27 -9.02 31.91 3.86
CA SER A 27 -9.86 33.11 4.10
C SER A 27 -9.68 34.24 3.08
N SER A 28 -8.80 34.13 2.08
CA SER A 28 -8.62 35.16 1.03
C SER A 28 -8.77 34.58 -0.38
N LYS A 29 -9.84 34.97 -1.10
CA LYS A 29 -10.23 34.46 -2.42
C LYS A 29 -9.10 34.51 -3.48
N GLN A 30 -8.23 35.51 -3.44
CA GLN A 30 -7.22 35.75 -4.50
C GLN A 30 -5.87 35.08 -4.19
N GLY A 31 -5.43 35.10 -2.92
CA GLY A 31 -4.23 34.36 -2.48
C GLY A 31 -4.38 32.84 -2.60
N ASN A 32 -5.62 32.34 -2.57
CA ASN A 32 -5.93 30.92 -2.69
C ASN A 32 -5.65 30.34 -4.09
N ILE A 33 -5.87 31.11 -5.16
CA ILE A 33 -5.70 30.61 -6.54
C ILE A 33 -4.21 30.39 -6.85
N LEU A 34 -3.37 31.38 -6.52
CA LEU A 34 -1.93 31.31 -6.74
C LEU A 34 -1.30 30.18 -5.91
N THR A 35 -1.71 30.05 -4.66
CA THR A 35 -1.22 28.99 -3.77
C THR A 35 -1.64 27.61 -4.26
N GLU A 36 -2.88 27.44 -4.74
CA GLU A 36 -3.34 26.17 -5.29
C GLU A 36 -2.62 25.80 -6.59
N TRP A 37 -2.37 26.80 -7.46
CA TRP A 37 -1.55 26.63 -8.66
C TRP A 37 -0.13 26.19 -8.33
N ALA A 38 0.56 26.91 -7.43
CA ALA A 38 1.92 26.58 -7.01
C ALA A 38 2.03 25.14 -6.49
N ARG A 39 1.07 24.70 -5.67
CA ARG A 39 1.03 23.33 -5.15
C ARG A 39 0.82 22.29 -6.24
N LYS A 40 -0.09 22.54 -7.19
CA LYS A 40 -0.29 21.64 -8.34
C LYS A 40 0.96 21.55 -9.20
N THR A 41 1.66 22.66 -9.41
CA THR A 41 2.94 22.68 -10.14
C THR A 41 4.00 21.86 -9.42
N VAL A 42 4.12 21.97 -8.10
CA VAL A 42 5.04 21.14 -7.30
C VAL A 42 4.68 19.66 -7.40
N GLY A 43 3.40 19.30 -7.24
CA GLY A 43 2.94 17.91 -7.39
C GLY A 43 3.22 17.34 -8.78
N LEU A 44 2.98 18.13 -9.83
CA LEU A 44 3.27 17.76 -11.21
C LEU A 44 4.79 17.60 -11.43
N ALA A 45 5.62 18.50 -10.90
CA ALA A 45 7.07 18.39 -10.99
C ALA A 45 7.60 17.12 -10.32
N ILE A 46 7.06 16.76 -9.16
CA ILE A 46 7.39 15.50 -8.47
C ILE A 46 6.98 14.29 -9.32
N LEU A 47 5.79 14.31 -9.93
CA LEU A 47 5.32 13.23 -10.83
C LEU A 47 6.19 13.10 -12.08
N CYS A 48 6.51 14.20 -12.73
CA CYS A 48 7.38 14.22 -13.91
C CYS A 48 8.79 13.73 -13.58
N GLY A 49 9.35 14.17 -12.44
CA GLY A 49 10.64 13.69 -11.99
C GLY A 49 10.64 12.19 -11.68
N ASN A 50 9.58 11.68 -11.03
CA ASN A 50 9.44 10.24 -10.79
C ASN A 50 9.30 9.46 -12.12
N LEU A 51 8.56 9.99 -13.10
CA LEU A 51 8.47 9.41 -14.44
C LEU A 51 9.84 9.33 -15.13
N ILE A 52 10.68 10.36 -15.00
CA ILE A 52 12.05 10.34 -15.51
C ILE A 52 12.85 9.23 -14.80
N CYS A 53 12.72 9.07 -13.49
CA CYS A 53 13.36 7.95 -12.78
C CYS A 53 12.93 6.59 -13.33
N ILE A 54 11.63 6.40 -13.61
CA ILE A 54 11.11 5.17 -14.23
C ILE A 54 11.77 4.93 -15.60
N LEU A 55 11.82 5.96 -16.45
CA LEU A 55 12.43 5.87 -17.78
C LEU A 55 13.93 5.52 -17.68
N LEU A 56 14.66 6.14 -16.75
CA LEU A 56 16.06 5.82 -16.49
C LEU A 56 16.22 4.36 -16.04
N SER A 57 15.36 3.85 -15.15
CA SER A 57 15.38 2.44 -14.76
C SER A 57 15.11 1.50 -15.93
N VAL A 58 14.19 1.85 -16.85
CA VAL A 58 13.91 1.05 -18.07
C VAL A 58 15.11 1.04 -19.01
N VAL A 59 15.72 2.20 -19.26
CA VAL A 59 16.91 2.32 -20.11
C VAL A 59 18.06 1.49 -19.53
N GLN A 60 18.33 1.64 -18.22
CA GLN A 60 19.36 0.87 -17.53
C GLN A 60 19.09 -0.64 -17.61
N ALA A 61 17.84 -1.06 -17.39
CA ALA A 61 17.44 -2.45 -17.52
C ALA A 61 17.65 -2.99 -18.94
N THR A 62 17.26 -2.21 -19.95
CA THR A 62 17.41 -2.58 -21.37
C THR A 62 18.88 -2.72 -21.75
N LEU A 63 19.72 -1.76 -21.35
CA LEU A 63 21.17 -1.83 -21.58
C LEU A 63 21.78 -3.04 -20.90
N LEU A 64 21.38 -3.36 -19.66
CA LEU A 64 21.87 -4.55 -18.96
C LEU A 64 21.47 -5.85 -19.66
N ILE A 65 20.22 -5.94 -20.15
CA ILE A 65 19.75 -7.10 -20.92
C ILE A 65 20.58 -7.26 -22.20
N LEU A 66 20.86 -6.16 -22.90
CA LEU A 66 21.64 -6.18 -24.14
C LEU A 66 23.10 -6.59 -23.90
N THR A 67 23.70 -6.20 -22.77
CA THR A 67 25.11 -6.53 -22.46
C THR A 67 25.29 -7.95 -21.91
N LEU A 68 24.29 -8.50 -21.22
CA LEU A 68 24.35 -9.82 -20.60
C LEU A 68 23.72 -10.95 -21.44
N HIS A 69 23.26 -10.65 -22.65
CA HIS A 69 22.45 -11.57 -23.47
C HIS A 69 23.14 -12.87 -23.91
N SER A 70 24.41 -13.10 -23.57
CA SER A 70 25.17 -14.21 -24.12
C SER A 70 24.81 -15.59 -23.54
N ASN A 71 24.29 -15.72 -22.31
CA ASN A 71 24.20 -17.05 -21.65
C ASN A 71 22.98 -17.34 -20.74
N GLN A 72 21.99 -16.44 -20.58
CA GLN A 72 20.81 -16.72 -19.74
C GLN A 72 19.49 -16.36 -20.44
N SER A 73 18.39 -17.01 -20.03
CA SER A 73 17.05 -16.72 -20.55
C SER A 73 16.66 -15.27 -20.25
N MET A 74 16.26 -14.54 -21.30
CA MET A 74 15.81 -13.14 -21.25
C MET A 74 14.73 -12.90 -20.18
N LEU A 75 13.88 -13.90 -19.96
CA LEU A 75 12.77 -13.87 -19.02
C LEU A 75 13.26 -13.70 -17.56
N ILE A 76 14.41 -14.28 -17.26
CA ILE A 76 15.07 -14.21 -15.96
C ILE A 76 15.59 -12.81 -15.70
N TYR A 77 16.27 -12.23 -16.70
CA TYR A 77 16.78 -10.86 -16.60
C TYR A 77 15.63 -9.86 -16.45
N LEU A 78 14.53 -10.06 -17.17
CA LEU A 78 13.34 -9.23 -17.03
C LEU A 78 12.78 -9.30 -15.60
N PHE A 79 12.68 -10.50 -15.01
CA PHE A 79 12.21 -10.65 -13.64
C PHE A 79 13.22 -10.14 -12.60
N SER A 80 14.53 -10.34 -12.78
CA SER A 80 15.54 -9.85 -11.83
C SER A 80 15.59 -8.32 -11.77
N LEU A 81 15.32 -7.65 -12.90
CA LEU A 81 15.25 -6.20 -13.03
C LEU A 81 13.90 -5.60 -12.63
N SER A 82 12.85 -6.43 -12.65
CA SER A 82 11.49 -6.00 -12.36
C SER A 82 11.30 -5.26 -11.03
N PRO A 83 12.00 -5.59 -9.92
CA PRO A 83 11.78 -4.87 -8.67
C PRO A 83 12.18 -3.41 -8.73
N GLY A 84 13.30 -3.08 -9.38
CA GLY A 84 13.74 -1.69 -9.53
C GLY A 84 12.72 -0.85 -10.31
N PHE A 85 12.17 -1.44 -11.38
CA PHE A 85 11.12 -0.80 -12.17
C PHE A 85 9.83 -0.65 -11.36
N PHE A 86 9.30 -1.73 -10.78
CA PHE A 86 7.98 -1.71 -10.12
C PHE A 86 7.96 -0.92 -8.81
N THR A 87 9.07 -0.90 -8.05
CA THR A 87 9.20 -0.04 -6.86
C THR A 87 9.17 1.45 -7.21
N THR A 88 9.70 1.83 -8.38
CA THR A 88 9.66 3.21 -8.88
C THR A 88 8.32 3.54 -9.57
N ALA A 89 7.72 2.57 -10.27
CA ALA A 89 6.44 2.74 -10.95
C ALA A 89 5.25 2.87 -9.98
N ARG A 90 5.30 2.16 -8.83
CA ARG A 90 4.26 2.21 -7.79
C ARG A 90 3.93 3.63 -7.34
N PRO A 91 4.88 4.45 -6.86
CA PRO A 91 4.54 5.80 -6.42
C PRO A 91 4.01 6.69 -7.53
N PHE A 92 4.53 6.58 -8.75
CA PHE A 92 3.97 7.29 -9.89
C PHE A 92 2.50 6.93 -10.10
N TYR A 93 2.17 5.63 -10.16
CA TYR A 93 0.80 5.17 -10.36
C TYR A 93 -0.16 5.71 -9.29
N VAL A 94 0.21 5.53 -8.02
CA VAL A 94 -0.63 5.94 -6.88
C VAL A 94 -0.81 7.45 -6.84
N LEU A 95 0.27 8.21 -7.02
CA LEU A 95 0.23 9.66 -6.96
C LEU A 95 -0.42 10.28 -8.19
N ALA A 96 -0.25 9.70 -9.38
CA ALA A 96 -0.93 10.14 -10.60
C ALA A 96 -2.45 9.96 -10.47
N LEU A 97 -2.89 8.81 -9.95
CA LEU A 97 -4.31 8.62 -9.63
C LEU A 97 -4.78 9.59 -8.55
N ALA A 98 -4.04 9.75 -7.45
CA ALA A 98 -4.41 10.70 -6.39
C ALA A 98 -4.51 12.15 -6.92
N PHE A 99 -3.61 12.54 -7.83
CA PHE A 99 -3.58 13.85 -8.48
C PHE A 99 -4.74 14.03 -9.47
N HIS A 100 -5.08 12.97 -10.22
CA HIS A 100 -6.19 12.99 -11.19
C HIS A 100 -7.57 12.95 -10.52
N ARG A 101 -7.68 12.33 -9.34
CA ARG A 101 -8.95 12.22 -8.61
C ARG A 101 -9.46 13.60 -8.21
N LYS A 102 -10.73 13.87 -8.54
CA LYS A 102 -11.33 15.20 -8.37
C LYS A 102 -11.51 15.54 -6.88
N ARG A 103 -11.14 16.77 -6.49
CA ARG A 103 -11.42 17.43 -5.19
C ARG A 103 -12.81 17.11 -4.59
N PRO A 104 -13.93 17.18 -5.34
CA PRO A 104 -15.25 16.82 -4.83
C PRO A 104 -15.38 15.37 -4.33
N GLN A 105 -14.67 14.40 -4.92
CA GLN A 105 -14.74 13.00 -4.48
C GLN A 105 -14.13 12.82 -3.09
N PHE A 106 -12.94 13.40 -2.87
CA PHE A 106 -12.30 13.36 -1.56
C PHE A 106 -13.09 14.12 -0.49
N GLN A 107 -13.70 15.25 -0.86
CA GLN A 107 -14.58 16.00 0.05
C GLN A 107 -15.84 15.21 0.42
N ARG A 108 -16.45 14.47 -0.52
CA ARG A 108 -17.57 13.57 -0.24
C ARG A 108 -17.16 12.48 0.73
N LEU A 109 -16.04 11.79 0.46
CA LEU A 109 -15.50 10.77 1.36
C LEU A 109 -15.34 11.29 2.78
N ARG A 110 -14.70 12.46 2.93
CA ARG A 110 -14.51 13.10 4.24
C ARG A 110 -15.84 13.44 4.91
N LYS A 111 -16.79 14.04 4.19
CA LYS A 111 -18.10 14.41 4.73
C LYS A 111 -18.87 13.17 5.20
N THR A 112 -18.81 12.07 4.46
CA THR A 112 -19.42 10.80 4.86
C THR A 112 -18.71 10.21 6.08
N ALA A 113 -17.37 10.29 6.16
CA ALA A 113 -16.62 9.84 7.34
C ALA A 113 -16.97 10.65 8.61
N GLU A 114 -17.10 11.97 8.49
CA GLU A 114 -17.54 12.84 9.58
C GLU A 114 -18.97 12.52 10.03
N LYS A 115 -19.90 12.29 9.08
CA LYS A 115 -21.27 11.82 9.39
C LYS A 115 -21.27 10.46 10.09
N PHE A 116 -20.41 9.54 9.68
CA PHE A 116 -20.29 8.22 10.30
C PHE A 116 -19.82 8.34 11.75
N ILE A 117 -18.79 9.14 12.01
CA ILE A 117 -18.30 9.41 13.37
C ILE A 117 -19.42 9.95 14.25
N GLN A 118 -20.17 10.94 13.76
CA GLN A 118 -21.31 11.52 14.49
C GLN A 118 -22.40 10.48 14.75
N ALA A 119 -22.72 9.64 13.76
CA ALA A 119 -23.72 8.58 13.92
C ALA A 119 -23.32 7.56 14.98
N VAL A 120 -22.05 7.11 14.99
CA VAL A 120 -21.54 6.19 16.02
C VAL A 120 -21.53 6.85 17.40
N GLN A 121 -21.12 8.13 17.49
CA GLN A 121 -21.17 8.88 18.76
C GLN A 121 -22.58 8.98 19.34
N HIS A 122 -23.58 9.21 18.48
CA HIS A 122 -24.98 9.21 18.90
C HIS A 122 -25.48 7.86 19.40
N CYS A 123 -24.96 6.74 18.88
CA CYS A 123 -25.27 5.42 19.41
C CYS A 123 -24.64 5.22 20.81
N CYS A 124 -23.42 5.72 21.01
CA CYS A 124 -22.62 5.40 22.18
C CYS A 124 -23.04 6.09 23.50
N ASN A 125 -23.88 7.13 23.49
CA ASN A 125 -24.26 7.98 24.66
C ASN A 125 -23.10 8.51 25.54
N ASN A 126 -21.86 8.13 25.24
CA ASN A 126 -20.63 8.45 25.95
C ASN A 126 -19.71 9.22 25.00
N ASP A 127 -19.68 10.54 25.15
CA ASP A 127 -18.76 11.43 24.43
C ASP A 127 -17.28 11.06 24.66
N SER A 128 -16.99 10.38 25.78
CA SER A 128 -15.65 9.96 26.18
C SER A 128 -15.08 8.82 25.32
N ASP A 129 -15.91 7.90 24.84
CA ASP A 129 -15.44 6.69 24.13
C ASP A 129 -15.19 6.93 22.63
N GLY A 130 -16.01 7.75 21.97
CA GLY A 130 -15.77 8.15 20.59
C GLY A 130 -14.43 8.91 20.43
N GLN A 131 -14.06 9.70 21.44
CA GLN A 131 -12.80 10.43 21.44
C GLN A 131 -11.60 9.50 21.63
N LYS A 132 -11.70 8.51 22.53
CA LYS A 132 -10.67 7.48 22.76
C LYS A 132 -10.47 6.57 21.54
N MET A 133 -11.57 6.13 20.91
CA MET A 133 -11.52 5.22 19.77
C MET A 133 -10.73 5.80 18.60
N SER A 134 -10.95 7.09 18.29
CA SER A 134 -10.19 7.75 17.23
C SER A 134 -8.74 8.04 17.63
N ALA A 135 -8.43 8.27 18.92
CA ALA A 135 -7.07 8.57 19.38
C ALA A 135 -6.13 7.35 19.27
N GLY A 136 -6.58 6.15 19.65
CA GLY A 136 -5.78 4.92 19.58
C GLY A 136 -5.38 4.55 18.15
N HIS A 137 -6.36 4.52 17.23
CA HIS A 137 -6.13 4.23 15.82
C HIS A 137 -5.19 5.25 15.14
N ARG A 138 -5.28 6.52 15.56
CA ARG A 138 -4.39 7.59 15.06
C ARG A 138 -2.96 7.42 15.53
N LYS A 139 -2.74 7.08 16.79
CA LYS A 139 -1.39 6.81 17.33
C LYS A 139 -0.76 5.62 16.60
N ALA A 140 -1.52 4.54 16.41
CA ALA A 140 -1.06 3.37 15.65
C ALA A 140 -0.70 3.71 14.19
N SER A 141 -1.56 4.47 13.50
CA SER A 141 -1.28 4.91 12.11
C SER A 141 -0.07 5.82 11.99
N LEU A 142 0.14 6.72 12.96
CA LEU A 142 1.32 7.59 13.00
C LEU A 142 2.60 6.78 13.22
N TRP A 143 2.61 5.89 14.21
CA TRP A 143 3.76 5.00 14.45
C TRP A 143 4.05 4.13 13.24
N TRP A 144 3.02 3.60 12.61
CA TRP A 144 3.16 2.84 11.38
C TRP A 144 3.80 3.67 10.26
N PHE A 145 3.37 4.92 10.08
CA PHE A 145 3.99 5.84 9.12
C PHE A 145 5.46 6.13 9.46
N VAL A 146 5.78 6.40 10.72
CA VAL A 146 7.17 6.67 11.15
C VAL A 146 8.05 5.45 10.92
N ILE A 147 7.57 4.26 11.28
CA ILE A 147 8.30 3.00 11.10
C ILE A 147 8.53 2.75 9.60
N THR A 148 7.48 2.83 8.78
CA THR A 148 7.59 2.60 7.34
C THR A 148 8.51 3.62 6.66
N ALA A 149 8.33 4.92 6.94
CA ALA A 149 9.19 5.97 6.38
C ALA A 149 10.66 5.80 6.80
N THR A 150 10.92 5.53 8.08
CA THR A 150 12.28 5.29 8.59
C THR A 150 12.90 4.07 7.92
N TRP A 151 12.14 2.98 7.82
CA TRP A 151 12.59 1.76 7.14
C TRP A 151 12.93 2.00 5.67
N ILE A 152 12.09 2.73 4.94
CA ILE A 152 12.32 3.07 3.53
C ILE A 152 13.59 3.90 3.36
N VAL A 153 13.83 4.88 4.25
CA VAL A 153 15.03 5.72 4.21
C VAL A 153 16.28 4.89 4.51
N ILE A 154 16.25 4.04 5.54
CA ILE A 154 17.33 3.12 5.88
C ILE A 154 17.62 2.21 4.69
N TRP A 155 16.58 1.61 4.11
CA TRP A 155 16.71 0.77 2.93
C TRP A 155 17.32 1.52 1.76
N TYR A 156 16.85 2.72 1.45
CA TYR A 156 17.36 3.47 0.30
C TYR A 156 18.83 3.84 0.49
N ALA A 157 19.20 4.32 1.68
CA ALA A 157 20.59 4.63 2.00
C ALA A 157 21.49 3.38 1.87
N TRP A 158 20.97 2.23 2.31
CA TRP A 158 21.68 0.96 2.24
C TRP A 158 21.73 0.38 0.81
N TYR A 159 20.66 0.46 0.03
CA TYR A 159 20.61 0.06 -1.38
C TYR A 159 21.57 0.90 -2.21
N GLN A 160 21.61 2.23 -1.99
CA GLN A 160 22.58 3.10 -2.65
C GLN A 160 24.01 2.73 -2.28
N LYS A 161 24.28 2.40 -1.01
CA LYS A 161 25.58 1.88 -0.59
C LYS A 161 25.93 0.58 -1.31
N LEU A 162 25.00 -0.37 -1.41
CA LEU A 162 25.21 -1.61 -2.14
C LEU A 162 25.43 -1.37 -3.63
N CYS A 163 24.61 -0.57 -4.31
CA CYS A 163 24.81 -0.24 -5.71
C CYS A 163 26.16 0.43 -5.94
N TYR A 164 26.58 1.30 -5.00
CA TYR A 164 27.90 1.90 -5.01
C TYR A 164 29.00 0.84 -4.88
N GLU A 165 28.95 -0.02 -3.85
CA GLU A 165 29.92 -1.11 -3.67
C GLU A 165 29.93 -2.11 -4.85
N TRP A 166 28.76 -2.48 -5.37
CA TRP A 166 28.61 -3.36 -6.54
C TRP A 166 29.09 -2.74 -7.84
N TRP A 167 29.12 -1.42 -7.97
CA TRP A 167 29.79 -0.73 -9.08
C TRP A 167 31.31 -0.72 -8.96
N TYR A 168 31.85 -0.80 -7.74
CA TYR A 168 33.29 -0.97 -7.53
C TYR A 168 33.76 -2.40 -7.76
N ILE A 169 32.88 -3.40 -7.62
CA ILE A 169 33.24 -4.82 -7.68
C ILE A 169 33.46 -5.42 -9.09
N PRO A 170 32.96 -4.90 -10.24
CA PRO A 170 33.06 -5.61 -11.51
C PRO A 170 34.08 -4.96 -12.46
N TYR A 171 35.23 -4.53 -11.96
CA TYR A 171 36.42 -4.45 -12.79
C TYR A 171 37.63 -4.90 -11.97
N PRO A 172 38.08 -6.16 -12.11
CA PRO A 172 39.38 -6.53 -11.56
C PRO A 172 40.41 -5.58 -12.18
N ALA A 173 41.27 -5.04 -11.32
CA ALA A 173 42.43 -4.22 -11.66
C ALA A 173 43.49 -5.02 -12.44
N ALA A 174 43.11 -5.67 -13.53
CA ALA A 174 43.97 -6.49 -14.38
C ALA A 174 44.72 -5.67 -15.45
N SER A 175 44.54 -4.35 -15.52
CA SER A 175 45.42 -3.49 -16.32
C SER A 175 46.04 -2.40 -15.47
N SER A 176 47.36 -2.48 -15.28
CA SER A 176 48.21 -1.45 -14.68
C SER A 176 48.23 -0.11 -15.44
N ASN A 177 47.50 -0.01 -16.56
CA ASN A 177 47.43 1.18 -17.42
C ASN A 177 46.13 1.99 -17.30
N PHE A 178 45.25 1.69 -16.33
CA PHE A 178 44.06 2.50 -16.09
C PHE A 178 44.36 3.65 -15.10
N THR A 179 44.98 4.72 -15.59
CA THR A 179 45.27 5.97 -14.84
C THR A 179 44.12 6.98 -14.88
N ALA A 180 42.88 6.52 -15.07
CA ALA A 180 41.69 7.35 -14.87
C ALA A 180 40.70 6.57 -14.00
N PRO A 181 40.34 7.07 -12.81
CA PRO A 181 39.32 6.40 -12.04
C PRO A 181 37.98 6.56 -12.79
N TYR A 182 37.25 5.45 -12.98
CA TYR A 182 36.05 5.31 -13.81
C TYR A 182 34.92 6.33 -13.52
N TRP A 183 34.97 7.06 -12.39
CA TRP A 183 34.80 8.52 -12.25
C TRP A 183 34.15 9.30 -13.39
N THR A 184 34.87 9.30 -14.51
CA THR A 184 34.68 10.20 -15.64
C THR A 184 33.88 9.60 -16.79
N HIS A 185 33.57 8.29 -16.78
CA HIS A 185 32.68 7.71 -17.76
C HIS A 185 31.23 7.78 -17.25
N ASN A 186 30.55 8.86 -17.66
CA ASN A 186 29.11 9.04 -17.54
C ASN A 186 28.38 7.73 -17.93
N LEU A 187 27.73 7.06 -16.98
CA LEU A 187 26.87 5.88 -17.28
C LEU A 187 25.69 6.18 -18.20
N LEU A 188 25.46 7.46 -18.42
CA LEU A 188 24.48 7.95 -19.36
C LEU A 188 25.05 8.05 -20.78
N GLN A 189 26.34 7.78 -21.04
CA GLN A 189 26.90 7.85 -22.40
C GLN A 189 26.04 7.05 -23.38
N PRO A 190 25.52 7.72 -24.44
CA PRO A 190 26.04 8.97 -25.02
C PRO A 190 25.54 10.29 -24.41
N LEU A 191 24.64 10.33 -23.43
CA LEU A 191 24.21 11.55 -22.77
C LEU A 191 25.33 12.18 -21.90
N PRO A 192 25.73 13.44 -22.16
CA PRO A 192 26.85 14.12 -21.50
C PRO A 192 26.40 14.75 -20.18
N VAL A 193 25.94 13.95 -19.24
CA VAL A 193 25.42 14.43 -17.96
C VAL A 193 26.46 14.17 -16.86
N TYR A 194 27.37 15.12 -16.66
CA TYR A 194 28.27 15.15 -15.51
C TYR A 194 27.50 15.56 -14.25
N LEU A 195 26.77 14.62 -13.65
CA LEU A 195 26.14 14.82 -12.34
C LEU A 195 27.10 14.37 -11.24
N ALA A 196 27.37 15.26 -10.28
CA ALA A 196 28.07 14.87 -9.07
C ALA A 196 27.22 13.86 -8.27
N ILE A 197 27.86 12.93 -7.57
CA ILE A 197 27.17 11.87 -6.79
C ILE A 197 26.12 12.46 -5.84
N TRP A 198 26.42 13.59 -5.19
CA TRP A 198 25.48 14.26 -4.29
C TRP A 198 24.22 14.76 -5.02
N GLN A 199 24.34 15.20 -6.29
CA GLN A 199 23.20 15.62 -7.10
C GLN A 199 22.32 14.42 -7.44
N PHE A 200 22.94 13.29 -7.80
CA PHE A 200 22.21 12.04 -8.04
C PHE A 200 21.47 11.57 -6.78
N LEU A 201 22.11 11.65 -5.61
CA LEU A 201 21.48 11.31 -4.33
C LEU A 201 20.27 12.21 -4.03
N ILE A 202 20.40 13.53 -4.23
CA ILE A 202 19.30 14.47 -4.03
C ILE A 202 18.17 14.18 -5.02
N LEU A 203 18.47 13.98 -6.31
CA LEU A 203 17.48 13.69 -7.34
C LEU A 203 16.76 12.37 -7.05
N GLY A 204 17.49 11.30 -6.71
CA GLY A 204 16.89 10.02 -6.34
C GLY A 204 16.06 10.11 -5.05
N PHE A 205 16.49 10.90 -4.07
CA PHE A 205 15.68 11.13 -2.87
C PHE A 205 14.39 11.89 -3.19
N VAL A 206 14.48 13.02 -3.89
CA VAL A 206 13.33 13.90 -4.19
C VAL A 206 12.36 13.25 -5.17
N PHE A 207 12.86 12.48 -6.15
CA PHE A 207 12.04 11.94 -7.24
C PHE A 207 11.78 10.44 -7.16
N SER A 208 12.41 9.69 -6.25
CA SER A 208 12.07 8.27 -6.01
C SER A 208 11.59 8.05 -4.57
N VAL A 209 12.39 8.39 -3.57
CA VAL A 209 12.07 8.12 -2.16
C VAL A 209 10.89 8.93 -1.66
N CYS A 210 10.88 10.25 -1.90
CA CYS A 210 9.79 11.13 -1.49
C CYS A 210 8.44 10.68 -2.10
N PRO A 211 8.33 10.44 -3.43
CA PRO A 211 7.13 9.89 -4.03
C PRO A 211 6.69 8.56 -3.42
N TYR A 212 7.64 7.66 -3.12
CA TYR A 212 7.34 6.41 -2.46
C TYR A 212 6.70 6.63 -1.09
N ILE A 213 7.28 7.48 -0.24
CA ILE A 213 6.71 7.84 1.07
C ILE A 213 5.30 8.45 0.91
N LEU A 214 5.11 9.36 -0.05
CA LEU A 214 3.80 9.97 -0.31
C LEU A 214 2.77 8.95 -0.79
N SER A 215 3.17 7.99 -1.62
CA SER A 215 2.29 6.91 -2.05
C SER A 215 1.82 6.04 -0.87
N GLN A 216 2.71 5.80 0.11
CA GLN A 216 2.36 5.10 1.34
C GLN A 216 1.41 5.92 2.22
N GLN A 217 1.51 7.26 2.23
CA GLN A 217 0.55 8.12 2.91
C GLN A 217 -0.85 8.02 2.32
N VAL A 218 -0.98 7.95 1.00
CA VAL A 218 -2.28 7.74 0.32
C VAL A 218 -2.92 6.43 0.79
N LEU A 219 -2.15 5.35 0.88
CA LEU A 219 -2.61 4.07 1.42
C LEU A 219 -2.94 4.14 2.92
N GLY A 220 -2.13 4.88 3.69
CA GLY A 220 -2.38 5.13 5.11
C GLY A 220 -3.74 5.81 5.36
N VAL A 221 -4.17 6.70 4.46
CA VAL A 221 -5.50 7.32 4.53
C VAL A 221 -6.60 6.27 4.36
N LEU A 222 -6.48 5.36 3.40
CA LEU A 222 -7.43 4.25 3.21
C LEU A 222 -7.50 3.37 4.48
N ILE A 223 -6.34 2.94 4.98
CA ILE A 223 -6.21 2.11 6.18
C ILE A 223 -6.85 2.77 7.41
N LEU A 224 -6.68 4.08 7.56
CA LEU A 224 -7.27 4.85 8.66
C LEU A 224 -8.80 4.88 8.57
N HIS A 225 -9.36 5.09 7.38
CA HIS A 225 -10.81 5.10 7.19
C HIS A 225 -11.43 3.71 7.33
N ALA A 226 -10.75 2.67 6.85
CA ALA A 226 -11.16 1.28 7.07
C ALA A 226 -11.14 0.91 8.55
N ALA A 227 -10.10 1.34 9.29
CA ALA A 227 -10.03 1.14 10.74
C ALA A 227 -11.16 1.86 11.47
N LEU A 228 -11.46 3.10 11.06
CA LEU A 228 -12.58 3.86 11.60
C LEU A 228 -13.90 3.11 11.37
N LEU A 229 -14.13 2.63 10.15
CA LEU A 229 -15.32 1.86 9.78
C LEU A 229 -15.46 0.60 10.64
N LYS A 230 -14.40 -0.21 10.73
CA LYS A 230 -14.38 -1.41 11.58
C LYS A 230 -14.72 -1.07 13.02
N SER A 231 -13.97 -0.15 13.60
CA SER A 231 -14.06 0.12 15.02
C SER A 231 -15.42 0.74 15.38
N GLY A 232 -15.99 1.57 14.50
CA GLY A 232 -17.33 2.11 14.69
C GLY A 232 -18.42 1.05 14.57
N LEU A 233 -18.31 0.15 13.59
CA LEU A 233 -19.25 -0.98 13.46
C LEU A 233 -19.14 -1.96 14.63
N ARG A 234 -17.93 -2.24 15.12
CA ARG A 234 -17.71 -3.05 16.31
C ARG A 234 -18.38 -2.45 17.53
N GLN A 235 -18.26 -1.14 17.74
CA GLN A 235 -18.97 -0.45 18.83
C GLN A 235 -20.48 -0.58 18.70
N VAL A 236 -21.02 -0.36 17.50
CA VAL A 236 -22.45 -0.53 17.25
C VAL A 236 -22.90 -1.97 17.55
N ASN A 237 -22.13 -2.98 17.12
CA ASN A 237 -22.44 -4.38 17.40
C ASN A 237 -22.41 -4.71 18.90
N VAL A 238 -21.39 -4.25 19.64
CA VAL A 238 -21.32 -4.45 21.11
C VAL A 238 -22.54 -3.84 21.80
N GLN A 239 -22.99 -2.66 21.36
CA GLN A 239 -24.20 -2.05 21.94
C GLN A 239 -25.49 -2.77 21.58
N ILE A 240 -25.58 -3.30 20.35
CA ILE A 240 -26.70 -4.15 19.93
C ILE A 240 -26.75 -5.38 20.82
N GLU A 241 -25.63 -6.08 21.00
CA GLU A 241 -25.49 -7.27 21.85
C GLU A 241 -25.85 -6.98 23.31
N GLU A 242 -25.28 -5.92 23.90
CA GLU A 242 -25.59 -5.48 25.27
C GLU A 242 -27.07 -5.14 25.45
N THR A 243 -27.70 -4.54 24.42
CA THR A 243 -29.13 -4.22 24.47
C THR A 243 -30.01 -5.44 24.26
N ILE A 244 -29.58 -6.43 23.46
CA ILE A 244 -30.27 -7.72 23.33
C ILE A 244 -30.22 -8.49 24.66
N GLU A 245 -29.07 -8.50 25.34
CA GLU A 245 -28.92 -9.18 26.64
C GLU A 245 -29.73 -8.51 27.75
N ASN A 246 -29.85 -7.18 27.72
CA ASN A 246 -30.52 -6.39 28.76
C ASN A 246 -31.88 -5.82 28.33
N TYR A 247 -32.55 -6.41 27.34
CA TYR A 247 -33.74 -5.84 26.71
C TYR A 247 -34.89 -5.52 27.69
N ASP A 248 -35.02 -6.29 28.77
CA ASP A 248 -36.03 -6.10 29.82
C ASP A 248 -35.92 -4.74 30.55
N HIS A 249 -34.74 -4.13 30.53
CA HIS A 249 -34.48 -2.83 31.19
C HIS A 249 -34.90 -1.63 30.33
N TYR A 250 -35.26 -1.86 29.06
CA TYR A 250 -35.53 -0.80 28.10
C TYR A 250 -37.03 -0.68 27.80
N SER A 251 -37.52 0.57 27.80
CA SER A 251 -38.87 0.83 27.29
C SER A 251 -38.93 0.59 25.78
N LEU A 252 -40.08 0.17 25.25
CA LEU A 252 -40.27 -0.08 23.80
C LEU A 252 -39.87 1.16 22.96
N ARG A 253 -40.20 2.36 23.44
CA ARG A 253 -39.86 3.63 22.77
C ARG A 253 -38.36 3.88 22.73
N GLU A 254 -37.64 3.53 23.80
CA GLU A 254 -36.19 3.66 23.84
C GLU A 254 -35.52 2.66 22.89
N LEU A 255 -36.00 1.42 22.87
CA LEU A 255 -35.52 0.38 21.96
C LEU A 255 -35.73 0.78 20.49
N GLU A 256 -36.91 1.32 20.14
CA GLU A 256 -37.21 1.82 18.80
C GLU A 256 -36.28 2.97 18.40
N THR A 257 -36.03 3.91 19.32
CA THR A 257 -35.13 5.04 19.10
C THR A 257 -33.70 4.56 18.85
N ARG A 258 -33.19 3.64 19.69
CA ARG A 258 -31.85 3.03 19.52
C ARG A 258 -31.74 2.26 18.20
N LEU A 259 -32.75 1.46 17.85
CA LEU A 259 -32.81 0.73 16.58
C LEU A 259 -32.73 1.68 15.37
N GLN A 260 -33.43 2.82 15.41
CA GLN A 260 -33.33 3.84 14.36
C GLN A 260 -31.91 4.43 14.26
N HIS A 261 -31.25 4.68 15.39
CA HIS A 261 -29.87 5.16 15.41
C HIS A 261 -28.88 4.14 14.84
N TRP A 262 -28.99 2.86 15.21
CA TRP A 262 -28.13 1.80 14.67
C TRP A 262 -28.34 1.58 13.18
N LYS A 263 -29.60 1.52 12.71
CA LYS A 263 -29.91 1.43 11.28
C LYS A 263 -29.30 2.59 10.51
N ARG A 264 -29.37 3.81 11.06
CA ARG A 264 -28.74 4.99 10.46
C ARG A 264 -27.22 4.88 10.42
N ALA A 265 -26.59 4.41 11.50
CA ALA A 265 -25.14 4.21 11.56
C ALA A 265 -24.68 3.17 10.52
N VAL A 266 -25.39 2.04 10.40
CA VAL A 266 -25.12 0.99 9.39
C VAL A 266 -25.35 1.48 7.96
N ALA A 267 -26.40 2.27 7.72
CA ALA A 267 -26.62 2.84 6.38
C ALA A 267 -25.49 3.81 5.99
N ILE A 268 -25.03 4.65 6.92
CA ILE A 268 -23.92 5.59 6.68
C ILE A 268 -22.59 4.83 6.55
N SER A 269 -22.39 3.72 7.27
CA SER A 269 -21.19 2.89 7.16
C SER A 269 -21.06 2.29 5.75
N ARG A 270 -22.18 1.85 5.16
CA ARG A 270 -22.25 1.34 3.78
C ARG A 270 -21.98 2.44 2.75
N ASP A 271 -22.54 3.64 2.93
CA ASP A 271 -22.19 4.79 2.08
C ASP A 271 -20.68 5.11 2.20
N LEU A 272 -20.11 5.10 3.42
CA LEU A 272 -18.69 5.33 3.63
C LEU A 272 -17.83 4.30 2.91
N CYS A 273 -18.17 3.02 3.01
CA CYS A 273 -17.50 1.94 2.30
C CYS A 273 -17.59 2.15 0.79
N GLY A 274 -18.78 2.48 0.27
CA GLY A 274 -18.98 2.80 -1.15
C GLY A 274 -18.13 3.99 -1.63
N GLN A 275 -18.04 5.06 -0.85
CA GLN A 275 -17.18 6.22 -1.16
C GLN A 275 -15.69 5.83 -1.14
N LEU A 276 -15.27 5.01 -0.18
CA LEU A 276 -13.89 4.54 -0.10
C LEU A 276 -13.53 3.70 -1.31
N ASN A 277 -14.38 2.75 -1.68
CA ASN A 277 -14.20 1.92 -2.86
C ASN A 277 -14.19 2.76 -4.13
N GLY A 278 -15.14 3.68 -4.29
CA GLY A 278 -15.19 4.58 -5.44
C GLY A 278 -13.92 5.42 -5.60
N TYR A 279 -13.27 5.79 -4.49
CA TYR A 279 -12.03 6.58 -4.50
C TYR A 279 -10.77 5.72 -4.68
N PHE A 280 -10.64 4.62 -3.93
CA PHE A 280 -9.40 3.85 -3.79
C PHE A 280 -9.34 2.58 -4.64
N ASN A 281 -10.41 2.14 -5.29
CA ASN A 281 -10.44 0.86 -6.03
C ASN A 281 -9.25 0.66 -6.99
N TRP A 282 -9.02 1.62 -7.89
CA TRP A 282 -7.91 1.56 -8.85
C TRP A 282 -6.55 1.68 -8.17
N ILE A 283 -6.46 2.46 -7.09
CA ILE A 283 -5.23 2.60 -6.31
C ILE A 283 -4.87 1.25 -5.67
N VAL A 284 -5.83 0.56 -5.07
CA VAL A 284 -5.64 -0.77 -4.48
C VAL A 284 -5.25 -1.79 -5.53
N LEU A 285 -5.92 -1.79 -6.69
CA LEU A 285 -5.59 -2.67 -7.83
C LEU A 285 -4.13 -2.50 -8.27
N GLY A 286 -3.72 -1.26 -8.55
CA GLY A 286 -2.36 -1.03 -9.03
C GLY A 286 -1.30 -1.27 -7.97
N ILE A 287 -1.55 -0.92 -6.70
CA ILE A 287 -0.62 -1.27 -5.61
C ILE A 287 -0.46 -2.79 -5.52
N TYR A 288 -1.55 -3.53 -5.49
CA TYR A 288 -1.51 -4.99 -5.40
C TYR A 288 -0.76 -5.60 -6.59
N GLY A 289 -1.07 -5.19 -7.83
CA GLY A 289 -0.42 -5.71 -9.02
C GLY A 289 1.07 -5.39 -9.08
N LEU A 290 1.47 -4.14 -8.77
CA LEU A 290 2.87 -3.72 -8.80
C LEU A 290 3.67 -4.34 -7.64
N ASP A 291 3.08 -4.46 -6.45
CA ASP A 291 3.71 -5.14 -5.31
C ASP A 291 3.89 -6.63 -5.61
N LEU A 292 2.90 -7.28 -6.21
CA LEU A 292 2.99 -8.68 -6.63
C LEU A 292 4.15 -8.91 -7.59
N MET A 293 4.27 -8.09 -8.63
CA MET A 293 5.37 -8.18 -9.58
C MET A 293 6.73 -7.88 -8.92
N THR A 294 6.76 -6.96 -7.96
CA THR A 294 7.96 -6.67 -7.17
C THR A 294 8.38 -7.90 -6.36
N VAL A 295 7.45 -8.56 -5.64
CA VAL A 295 7.71 -9.79 -4.88
C VAL A 295 8.28 -10.87 -5.79
N PHE A 296 7.65 -11.07 -6.96
CA PHE A 296 8.13 -12.04 -7.94
C PHE A 296 9.57 -11.78 -8.35
N GLY A 297 9.92 -10.54 -8.72
CA GLY A 297 11.28 -10.21 -9.11
C GLY A 297 12.30 -10.41 -8.00
N TYR A 298 11.95 -10.08 -6.74
CA TYR A 298 12.83 -10.39 -5.61
C TYR A 298 13.00 -11.88 -5.39
N GLY A 299 11.94 -12.65 -5.52
CA GLY A 299 12.02 -14.10 -5.42
C GLY A 299 12.90 -14.70 -6.54
N THR A 300 12.80 -14.21 -7.78
CA THR A 300 13.72 -14.60 -8.86
C THR A 300 15.17 -14.25 -8.52
N ASN A 301 15.42 -13.06 -7.96
CA ASN A 301 16.76 -12.68 -7.51
C ASN A 301 17.30 -13.60 -6.41
N ILE A 302 16.47 -14.02 -5.46
CA ILE A 302 16.87 -14.97 -4.42
C ILE A 302 17.31 -16.30 -5.04
N MET A 303 16.57 -16.80 -6.04
CA MET A 303 16.91 -18.07 -6.71
C MET A 303 18.16 -17.97 -7.59
N MET A 304 18.46 -16.78 -8.09
CA MET A 304 19.62 -16.49 -8.96
C MET A 304 20.95 -16.37 -8.20
N VAL A 305 20.91 -16.00 -6.92
CA VAL A 305 22.14 -15.70 -6.16
C VAL A 305 22.58 -16.96 -5.40
N PRO A 306 23.75 -17.56 -5.74
CA PRO A 306 24.21 -18.82 -5.14
C PRO A 306 24.61 -18.71 -3.66
N LEU A 307 24.71 -17.49 -3.12
CA LEU A 307 24.87 -17.27 -1.68
C LEU A 307 23.65 -16.52 -1.10
N PRO A 308 23.01 -17.04 -0.05
CA PRO A 308 21.89 -16.37 0.59
C PRO A 308 22.37 -15.08 1.24
N ARG A 309 22.25 -13.96 0.53
CA ARG A 309 22.45 -12.65 1.12
C ARG A 309 21.17 -12.30 1.86
N PHE A 310 21.26 -12.22 3.19
CA PHE A 310 20.17 -11.85 4.11
C PHE A 310 19.36 -10.64 3.60
N GLU A 311 20.07 -9.72 2.95
CA GLU A 311 19.67 -8.66 2.03
C GLU A 311 18.38 -8.89 1.22
N TYR A 312 18.35 -9.92 0.38
CA TYR A 312 17.21 -10.20 -0.49
C TYR A 312 16.02 -10.75 0.30
N TYR A 313 16.30 -11.53 1.35
CA TYR A 313 15.28 -12.08 2.25
C TYR A 313 14.65 -11.01 3.14
N ALA A 314 15.43 -10.03 3.62
CA ALA A 314 14.94 -8.91 4.42
C ALA A 314 13.99 -8.02 3.59
N PHE A 315 14.31 -7.81 2.30
CA PHE A 315 13.43 -7.06 1.42
C PHE A 315 12.21 -7.87 0.97
N TYR A 316 12.39 -9.13 0.57
CA TYR A 316 11.28 -10.04 0.26
C TYR A 316 10.32 -10.13 1.46
N GLY A 317 10.85 -10.26 2.67
CA GLY A 317 10.11 -10.11 3.92
C GLY A 317 9.37 -8.77 4.00
N SER A 318 10.01 -7.64 3.70
CA SER A 318 9.35 -6.33 3.77
C SER A 318 8.27 -6.07 2.71
N VAL A 319 8.35 -6.68 1.52
CA VAL A 319 7.31 -6.56 0.47
C VAL A 319 6.16 -7.54 0.73
N CYS A 320 6.47 -8.77 1.15
CA CYS A 320 5.49 -9.75 1.61
C CYS A 320 4.78 -9.26 2.89
N ILE A 321 5.51 -8.55 3.75
CA ILE A 321 4.98 -7.72 4.85
C ILE A 321 4.66 -6.32 4.32
N SER A 322 3.96 -6.22 3.18
CA SER A 322 2.99 -5.14 3.01
C SER A 322 1.87 -5.37 4.02
N ALA A 323 2.22 -5.26 5.30
CA ALA A 323 1.35 -5.33 6.46
C ALA A 323 0.22 -4.30 6.37
N ASN A 324 0.27 -3.39 5.40
CA ASN A 324 -0.83 -2.55 4.98
C ASN A 324 -2.05 -3.35 4.50
N ILE A 325 -1.85 -4.39 3.68
CA ILE A 325 -2.94 -5.24 3.16
C ILE A 325 -3.41 -6.19 4.27
N GLN A 326 -2.49 -6.85 4.99
CA GLN A 326 -2.86 -7.69 6.13
C GLN A 326 -3.57 -6.89 7.24
N CYS A 327 -3.12 -5.66 7.55
CA CYS A 327 -3.80 -4.79 8.51
C CYS A 327 -5.15 -4.30 7.98
N LEU A 328 -5.29 -4.07 6.67
CA LEU A 328 -6.58 -3.76 6.05
C LEU A 328 -7.54 -4.95 6.18
N ILE A 329 -7.06 -6.16 5.86
CA ILE A 329 -7.80 -7.42 5.95
C ILE A 329 -8.18 -7.74 7.40
N ASP A 330 -7.24 -7.71 8.34
CA ASP A 330 -7.51 -7.94 9.76
C ASP A 330 -8.46 -6.89 10.32
N ARG A 331 -8.50 -5.70 9.71
CA ARG A 331 -9.50 -4.68 10.04
C ARG A 331 -10.84 -4.87 9.33
N VAL A 332 -10.91 -5.56 8.21
CA VAL A 332 -12.15 -5.81 7.48
C VAL A 332 -12.85 -7.09 7.95
N GLU A 333 -12.10 -8.07 8.44
CA GLU A 333 -12.57 -9.47 8.59
C GLU A 333 -12.81 -9.94 10.04
N SER A 334 -12.46 -9.18 11.08
CA SER A 334 -12.79 -9.58 12.47
C SER A 334 -14.13 -9.00 12.91
N ASP A 335 -15.17 -9.83 12.79
CA ASP A 335 -16.04 -10.30 13.90
C ASP A 335 -17.25 -11.01 13.29
N ALA A 336 -17.09 -12.32 13.05
CA ALA A 336 -18.17 -13.23 12.67
C ALA A 336 -18.15 -14.44 13.63
N MET A 337 -19.33 -14.78 14.14
CA MET A 337 -19.64 -15.81 15.16
C MET A 337 -19.55 -15.30 16.61
N ALA A 338 -20.50 -15.55 17.51
CA ALA A 338 -21.53 -16.58 17.57
C ALA A 338 -22.75 -16.12 18.40
N ASN A 339 -23.72 -17.03 18.47
CA ASN A 339 -24.70 -17.31 19.53
C ASN A 339 -26.14 -16.79 19.51
N ASN A 340 -26.99 -17.81 19.65
CA ASN A 340 -28.42 -17.87 19.78
C ASN A 340 -28.85 -17.42 21.18
N SER A 341 -29.97 -16.71 21.27
CA SER A 341 -30.94 -16.94 22.34
C SER A 341 -32.32 -16.46 21.90
N GLN A 342 -33.31 -17.17 22.41
CA GLN A 342 -34.72 -17.17 22.03
C GLN A 342 -35.50 -16.61 23.21
N THR A 343 -36.42 -15.64 23.02
CA THR A 343 -37.80 -15.61 23.58
C THR A 343 -38.52 -14.23 23.53
N THR A 344 -39.72 -14.27 22.92
CA THR A 344 -41.06 -13.66 23.18
C THR A 344 -41.37 -12.26 23.78
N LYS A 345 -42.11 -11.46 22.98
CA LYS A 345 -43.35 -10.66 23.16
C LYS A 345 -43.64 -9.88 21.86
N GLU A 346 -44.71 -10.11 21.10
CA GLU A 346 -44.86 -9.76 19.65
C GLU A 346 -44.33 -8.39 19.17
N GLY A 347 -44.57 -7.27 19.90
CA GLY A 347 -44.01 -5.96 19.53
C GLY A 347 -42.51 -5.83 19.81
N PHE A 348 -42.05 -6.42 20.92
CA PHE A 348 -40.64 -6.57 21.28
C PHE A 348 -39.94 -7.64 20.43
N ILE A 349 -40.61 -8.75 20.06
CA ILE A 349 -40.12 -9.75 19.10
C ILE A 349 -39.79 -9.05 17.82
N LYS A 350 -40.69 -8.23 17.28
CA LYS A 350 -40.43 -7.57 16.01
C LYS A 350 -39.20 -6.65 16.09
N ALA A 351 -39.05 -5.90 17.19
CA ALA A 351 -37.88 -5.05 17.40
C ALA A 351 -36.59 -5.85 17.60
N VAL A 352 -36.64 -6.93 18.38
CA VAL A 352 -35.51 -7.84 18.64
C VAL A 352 -35.14 -8.66 17.40
N GLU A 353 -36.11 -9.11 16.61
CA GLU A 353 -35.94 -9.80 15.35
C GLU A 353 -35.34 -8.86 14.30
N GLU A 354 -35.78 -7.60 14.26
CA GLU A 354 -35.13 -6.58 13.43
C GLU A 354 -33.71 -6.24 13.90
N LEU A 355 -33.44 -6.28 15.20
CA LEU A 355 -32.09 -6.18 15.76
C LEU A 355 -31.22 -7.36 15.34
N ALA A 356 -31.70 -8.58 15.53
CA ALA A 356 -31.01 -9.82 15.17
C ALA A 356 -30.79 -9.90 13.65
N ARG A 357 -31.75 -9.41 12.85
CA ARG A 357 -31.60 -9.28 11.39
C ARG A 357 -30.58 -8.20 11.02
N LEU A 358 -30.51 -7.10 11.75
CA LEU A 358 -29.50 -6.06 11.55
C LEU A 358 -28.11 -6.57 11.93
N GLU A 359 -27.98 -7.30 13.03
CA GLU A 359 -26.76 -7.94 13.49
C GLU A 359 -26.30 -9.01 12.48
N SER A 360 -27.21 -9.90 12.07
CA SER A 360 -26.98 -10.89 11.02
C SER A 360 -26.57 -10.21 9.71
N SER A 361 -27.29 -9.18 9.27
CA SER A 361 -26.94 -8.41 8.07
C SER A 361 -25.58 -7.72 8.19
N ASN A 362 -25.19 -7.22 9.37
CA ASN A 362 -23.86 -6.66 9.60
C ASN A 362 -22.76 -7.73 9.54
N ARG A 363 -23.03 -8.94 10.06
CA ARG A 363 -22.12 -10.09 9.98
C ARG A 363 -22.01 -10.64 8.56
N THR A 364 -23.11 -10.64 7.78
CA THR A 364 -23.17 -11.22 6.44
C THR A 364 -22.73 -10.25 5.34
N TYR A 365 -23.06 -8.96 5.44
CA TYR A 365 -22.65 -7.94 4.48
C TYR A 365 -21.38 -7.24 4.98
N ALA A 366 -20.26 -7.95 4.89
CA ALA A 366 -18.95 -7.38 5.17
C ALA A 366 -18.72 -6.16 4.26
N CYS A 367 -18.23 -5.05 4.84
CA CYS A 367 -17.77 -3.90 4.08
C CYS A 367 -16.47 -4.27 3.35
N LEU A 368 -16.60 -4.90 2.18
CA LEU A 368 -15.48 -5.40 1.40
C LEU A 368 -14.87 -4.28 0.55
N PHE A 369 -13.54 -4.23 0.54
CA PHE A 369 -12.80 -3.38 -0.40
C PHE A 369 -12.49 -4.17 -1.67
N HIS A 370 -12.65 -3.55 -2.83
CA HIS A 370 -12.35 -4.19 -4.11
C HIS A 370 -11.32 -3.41 -4.93
N GLY A 371 -10.45 -4.14 -5.61
CA GLY A 371 -9.47 -3.61 -6.57
C GLY A 371 -10.07 -3.57 -7.97
N GLY A 372 -10.67 -2.44 -8.35
CA GLY A 372 -11.25 -2.25 -9.69
C GLY A 372 -12.31 -3.28 -10.09
N ASP A 373 -13.07 -3.79 -9.13
CA ASP A 373 -14.07 -4.88 -9.30
C ASP A 373 -13.49 -6.23 -9.76
N LEU A 374 -12.16 -6.36 -9.83
CA LEU A 374 -11.48 -7.59 -10.24
C LEU A 374 -11.27 -8.57 -9.08
N PHE A 375 -11.02 -8.05 -7.88
CA PHE A 375 -10.83 -8.86 -6.67
C PHE A 375 -11.31 -8.12 -5.42
N TYR A 376 -11.65 -8.88 -4.39
CA TYR A 376 -11.91 -8.38 -3.04
C TYR A 376 -10.69 -8.58 -2.16
N VAL A 377 -10.35 -7.57 -1.37
CA VAL A 377 -9.24 -7.65 -0.41
C VAL A 377 -9.69 -8.48 0.79
N THR A 378 -9.40 -9.77 0.76
CA THR A 378 -9.75 -10.76 1.80
C THR A 378 -8.50 -11.54 2.24
N ARG A 379 -8.56 -12.22 3.40
CA ARG A 379 -7.50 -13.17 3.81
C ARG A 379 -7.25 -14.21 2.73
N ALA A 380 -8.31 -14.74 2.13
CA ALA A 380 -8.22 -15.74 1.07
C ALA A 380 -7.41 -15.24 -0.14
N LEU A 381 -7.59 -13.97 -0.54
CA LEU A 381 -6.78 -13.37 -1.59
C LEU A 381 -5.31 -13.37 -1.19
N LEU A 382 -4.96 -12.85 0.00
CA LEU A 382 -3.57 -12.78 0.44
C LEU A 382 -2.93 -14.16 0.57
N THR A 383 -3.62 -15.12 1.19
CA THR A 383 -3.14 -16.50 1.28
C THR A 383 -2.93 -17.07 -0.13
N GLY A 384 -3.88 -16.89 -1.04
CA GLY A 384 -3.76 -17.30 -2.44
C GLY A 384 -2.57 -16.66 -3.15
N THR A 385 -2.32 -15.37 -2.93
CA THR A 385 -1.16 -14.65 -3.48
C THR A 385 0.15 -15.24 -2.95
N CYS A 386 0.25 -15.45 -1.64
CA CYS A 386 1.44 -16.04 -1.01
C CYS A 386 1.71 -17.46 -1.53
N THR A 387 0.67 -18.29 -1.62
CA THR A 387 0.77 -19.64 -2.20
C THR A 387 1.22 -19.57 -3.66
N LEU A 388 0.61 -18.71 -4.47
CA LEU A 388 0.97 -18.54 -5.87
C LEU A 388 2.44 -18.12 -6.05
N VAL A 389 2.89 -17.15 -5.25
CA VAL A 389 4.30 -16.70 -5.26
C VAL A 389 5.23 -17.86 -4.91
N LEU A 390 4.96 -18.57 -3.81
CA LEU A 390 5.78 -19.72 -3.41
C LEU A 390 5.81 -20.82 -4.47
N SER A 391 4.65 -21.17 -5.05
CA SER A 391 4.56 -22.18 -6.11
C SER A 391 5.37 -21.79 -7.34
N LEU A 392 5.26 -20.53 -7.80
CA LEU A 392 6.02 -20.06 -8.94
C LEU A 392 7.52 -19.98 -8.65
N LEU A 393 7.93 -19.68 -7.41
CA LEU A 393 9.34 -19.73 -7.02
C LEU A 393 9.90 -21.15 -7.05
N ILE A 394 9.13 -22.13 -6.57
CA ILE A 394 9.51 -23.55 -6.63
C ILE A 394 9.65 -24.01 -8.09
N VAL A 395 8.65 -23.72 -8.93
CA VAL A 395 8.69 -24.08 -10.36
C VAL A 395 9.89 -23.41 -11.05
N THR A 396 10.14 -22.14 -10.73
CA THR A 396 11.29 -21.41 -11.27
C THR A 396 12.61 -22.07 -10.87
N GLN A 397 12.74 -22.48 -9.61
CA GLN A 397 13.91 -23.20 -9.11
C GLN A 397 14.11 -24.55 -9.80
N GLU A 398 13.05 -25.34 -9.98
CA GLU A 398 13.12 -26.64 -10.68
C GLU A 398 13.57 -26.48 -12.13
N LEU A 399 13.05 -25.48 -12.84
CA LEU A 399 13.46 -25.16 -14.21
C LEU A 399 14.96 -24.78 -14.27
N PHE A 400 15.47 -24.10 -13.24
CA PHE A 400 16.89 -23.79 -13.15
C PHE A 400 17.77 -25.01 -12.96
N THR A 401 17.40 -25.88 -12.02
CA THR A 401 18.17 -27.10 -11.74
C THR A 401 18.21 -28.02 -12.97
N GLN A 402 17.07 -28.22 -13.65
CA GLN A 402 17.02 -29.04 -14.87
C GLN A 402 17.88 -28.48 -16.01
N SER A 403 17.94 -27.15 -16.17
CA SER A 403 18.80 -26.53 -17.20
C SER A 403 20.29 -26.76 -16.93
N GLY A 404 20.71 -26.77 -15.66
CA GLY A 404 22.09 -27.00 -15.25
C GLY A 404 22.57 -28.43 -15.53
N ASP A 405 21.71 -29.42 -15.24
CA ASP A 405 22.02 -30.84 -15.43
C ASP A 405 22.06 -31.25 -16.91
N SER A 406 21.30 -30.57 -17.77
CA SER A 406 21.32 -30.85 -19.22
C SER A 406 22.64 -30.43 -19.89
N ASN A 407 23.33 -29.42 -19.36
CA ASN A 407 24.60 -28.93 -19.91
C ASN A 407 25.81 -29.77 -19.46
N THR A 408 25.78 -30.36 -18.26
CA THR A 408 26.87 -31.22 -17.75
C THR A 408 26.92 -32.59 -18.43
N VAL A 409 25.78 -33.13 -18.87
CA VAL A 409 25.73 -34.41 -19.63
C VAL A 409 26.29 -34.24 -21.06
N GLY A 410 26.12 -33.06 -21.67
CA GLY A 410 26.63 -32.75 -23.02
C GLY A 410 28.16 -32.59 -23.09
N GLU A 411 28.80 -32.08 -22.03
CA GLU A 411 30.26 -31.94 -21.97
C GLU A 411 30.96 -33.28 -21.66
N SER A 412 30.34 -34.16 -20.87
CA SER A 412 30.88 -35.50 -20.60
C SER A 412 30.96 -36.39 -21.86
N CYS A 413 30.03 -36.22 -22.82
CA CYS A 413 30.09 -36.96 -24.09
C CYS A 413 31.16 -36.45 -25.07
N LYS A 414 31.60 -35.19 -24.97
CA LYS A 414 32.67 -34.65 -25.84
C LYS A 414 34.07 -35.02 -25.36
N ALA A 415 34.25 -35.31 -24.08
CA ALA A 415 35.55 -35.72 -23.53
C ALA A 415 36.00 -37.13 -23.95
N ASN A 416 35.09 -37.99 -24.45
CA ASN A 416 35.38 -39.38 -24.80
C ASN A 416 35.58 -39.64 -26.32
N GLN A 417 35.69 -38.60 -27.16
CA GLN A 417 35.91 -38.78 -28.62
C GLN A 417 37.31 -38.40 -29.11
N THR A 418 38.27 -38.16 -28.20
CA THR A 418 39.68 -37.97 -28.54
C THR A 418 40.56 -39.00 -27.83
N THR A 419 40.56 -40.22 -28.36
CA THR A 419 41.68 -41.19 -28.23
C THR A 419 41.76 -42.01 -29.48
#